data_AF-A0A411PH25-F1
#
_entry.id   AF-A0A411PH25-F1
#
_cell.length_a   1.000
_cell.length_b   1.000
_cell.length_c   1.000
_cell.angle_alpha   90.00
_cell.angle_beta   90.00
_cell.angle_gamma   90.00
#
_symmetry.space_group_name_H-M   'P 1'
#
loop_
_entity.id
_entity.type
_entity.pdbx_description
1 polymer ?
#
loop_
_entity_poly.entity_id
_entity_poly.type
_entity_poly.pdbx_seq_one_letter_code
_entity_poly.pdbx_strand_id
1 'polypeptide(L)'
;MKKLTAVTLMVSALSGCSVYNTIKEVGQLVDYDMVSNETHFITAEGHPFQIAKHRKEEVAKILVCSGASGVFYKEAEPDLRQAANEWLAQKQPGKAAGESNDRSGTWDSKACYEFDVIDPQPIGAYLDEKTGEVVVVGESH
;
A
#
# COMPACT_ATOMS: atom_id res chain seq x y z
N MET A 1 62.84 23.64 10.33
CA MET A 1 62.23 22.33 10.07
C MET A 1 60.73 22.52 9.99
N LYS A 2 60.13 22.33 8.81
CA LYS A 2 58.68 22.47 8.58
C LYS A 2 58.04 21.08 8.64
N LYS A 3 57.09 20.87 9.54
CA LYS A 3 56.11 19.76 9.46
C LYS A 3 54.74 20.33 9.82
N LEU A 4 54.05 20.84 8.81
CA LEU A 4 52.63 21.15 8.85
C LEU A 4 51.90 19.88 8.41
N THR A 5 51.44 19.10 9.38
CA THR A 5 50.60 17.92 9.11
C THR A 5 49.18 18.43 8.91
N ALA A 6 48.74 18.43 7.65
CA ALA A 6 47.39 18.81 7.26
C ALA A 6 46.38 17.76 7.76
N VAL A 7 45.39 18.21 8.52
CA VAL A 7 44.23 17.41 8.93
C VAL A 7 43.22 17.45 7.78
N THR A 8 43.12 16.36 7.03
CA THR A 8 42.12 16.22 5.97
C THR A 8 40.80 15.75 6.58
N LEU A 9 39.87 16.69 6.77
CA LEU A 9 38.46 16.40 7.07
C LEU A 9 37.79 15.81 5.82
N MET A 10 37.68 14.49 5.73
CA MET A 10 36.73 13.82 4.85
C MET A 10 35.47 13.45 5.64
N VAL A 11 34.54 14.39 5.77
CA VAL A 11 33.17 14.10 6.19
C VAL A 11 32.23 14.95 5.36
N SER A 12 31.79 14.44 4.21
CA SER A 12 30.58 14.94 3.53
C SER A 12 30.27 14.10 2.30
N ALA A 13 29.52 13.00 2.44
CA ALA A 13 28.74 12.41 1.35
C ALA A 13 27.70 11.34 1.77
N LEU A 14 27.30 11.20 3.04
CA LEU A 14 26.31 10.18 3.45
C LEU A 14 24.94 10.72 3.88
N SER A 15 24.73 12.04 3.89
CA SER A 15 23.46 12.64 4.34
C SER A 15 22.37 12.73 3.26
N GLY A 16 22.66 12.33 2.01
CA GLY A 16 21.72 12.49 0.90
C GLY A 16 20.62 11.44 0.80
N CYS A 17 20.89 10.19 1.19
CA CYS A 17 19.92 9.10 1.05
C CYS A 17 18.98 8.96 2.27
N SER A 18 19.40 9.41 3.46
CA SER A 18 18.57 9.22 4.66
C SER A 18 17.38 10.18 4.73
N VAL A 19 17.54 11.42 4.24
CA VAL A 19 16.51 12.46 4.38
C VAL A 19 15.27 12.18 3.50
N TYR A 20 15.47 11.66 2.30
CA TYR A 20 14.37 11.39 1.37
C TYR A 20 13.43 10.28 1.88
N ASN A 21 13.99 9.28 2.56
CA ASN A 21 13.23 8.17 3.11
C ASN A 21 12.47 8.56 4.38
N THR A 22 13.07 9.37 5.27
CA THR A 22 12.39 9.86 6.47
C THR A 22 11.13 10.68 6.16
N ILE A 23 11.12 11.45 5.06
CA ILE A 23 9.96 12.26 4.67
C ILE A 23 8.77 11.38 4.22
N LYS A 24 9.03 10.30 3.49
CA LYS A 24 7.99 9.35 3.08
C LYS A 24 7.33 8.65 4.28
N GLU A 25 8.14 8.26 5.26
CA GLU A 25 7.70 7.53 6.46
C GLU A 25 6.85 8.40 7.40
N VAL A 26 7.22 9.67 7.62
CA VAL A 26 6.37 10.61 8.39
C VAL A 26 5.05 10.87 7.67
N GLY A 27 5.07 10.97 6.33
CA GLY A 27 3.87 11.12 5.52
C GLY A 27 2.85 10.01 5.77
N GLN A 28 3.27 8.75 5.82
CA GLN A 28 2.36 7.63 6.03
C GLN A 28 1.68 7.64 7.41
N LEU A 29 2.41 7.95 8.48
CA LEU A 29 1.84 8.03 9.84
C LEU A 29 0.89 9.23 10.01
N VAL A 30 1.14 10.30 9.25
CA VAL A 30 0.31 11.51 9.22
C VAL A 30 -0.96 11.26 8.40
N ASP A 31 -0.82 10.66 7.23
CA ASP A 31 -1.92 10.49 6.27
C ASP A 31 -2.83 9.29 6.60
N TYR A 32 -2.30 8.25 7.25
CA TYR A 32 -3.01 7.00 7.53
C TYR A 32 -3.14 6.68 9.01
N ASP A 33 -4.28 6.09 9.38
CA ASP A 33 -4.53 5.68 10.76
C ASP A 33 -3.93 4.31 11.08
N MET A 34 -2.61 4.27 11.28
CA MET A 34 -1.86 3.03 11.53
C MET A 34 -1.97 2.49 12.97
N VAL A 35 -2.69 3.16 13.86
CA VAL A 35 -2.79 2.81 15.30
C VAL A 35 -4.16 2.22 15.65
N SER A 36 -5.13 2.23 14.73
CA SER A 36 -6.47 1.70 15.00
C SER A 36 -6.47 0.16 15.06
N ASN A 37 -7.41 -0.42 15.80
CA ASN A 37 -7.59 -1.88 15.88
C ASN A 37 -7.98 -2.53 14.54
N GLU A 38 -8.43 -1.75 13.56
CA GLU A 38 -8.76 -2.26 12.21
C GLU A 38 -7.52 -2.51 11.35
N THR A 39 -6.33 -2.22 11.89
CA THR A 39 -5.09 -2.26 11.14
C THR A 39 -4.54 -3.64 10.91
N HIS A 40 -4.89 -4.66 11.70
CA HIS A 40 -4.32 -5.99 11.52
C HIS A 40 -5.33 -6.91 10.85
N PHE A 41 -5.02 -7.31 9.61
CA PHE A 41 -5.83 -8.21 8.80
C PHE A 41 -5.08 -9.51 8.60
N ILE A 42 -5.80 -10.64 8.61
CA ILE A 42 -5.23 -11.94 8.27
C ILE A 42 -6.02 -12.43 7.07
N THR A 43 -5.34 -12.67 5.95
CA THR A 43 -6.00 -13.23 4.76
C THR A 43 -6.51 -14.63 5.04
N ALA A 44 -7.37 -15.15 4.16
CA ALA A 44 -7.85 -16.54 4.25
C ALA A 44 -6.68 -17.56 4.29
N GLU A 45 -5.55 -17.19 3.70
CA GLU A 45 -4.32 -17.99 3.62
C GLU A 45 -3.47 -17.93 4.90
N GLY A 46 -3.85 -17.11 5.88
CA GLY A 46 -3.19 -17.00 7.18
C GLY A 46 -2.02 -16.02 7.23
N HIS A 47 -1.80 -15.23 6.18
CA HIS A 47 -0.76 -14.21 6.14
C HIS A 47 -1.24 -12.92 6.83
N PRO A 48 -0.49 -12.38 7.80
CA PRO A 48 -0.85 -11.13 8.45
C PRO A 48 -0.46 -9.93 7.57
N PHE A 49 -1.36 -8.97 7.46
CA PHE A 49 -1.18 -7.69 6.77
C PHE A 49 -1.61 -6.55 7.68
N GLN A 50 -1.03 -5.38 7.43
CA GLN A 50 -1.47 -4.15 8.05
C GLN A 50 -2.28 -3.32 7.04
N ILE A 51 -3.54 -2.99 7.33
CA ILE A 51 -4.42 -2.20 6.45
C ILE A 51 -4.88 -0.93 7.18
N ALA A 52 -4.47 0.24 6.68
CA ALA A 52 -4.84 1.52 7.26
C ALA A 52 -5.70 2.34 6.29
N LYS A 53 -6.80 2.89 6.79
CA LYS A 53 -7.59 3.90 6.06
C LYS A 53 -6.86 5.24 6.10
N HIS A 54 -7.04 6.02 5.05
CA HIS A 54 -6.62 7.42 5.07
C HIS A 54 -7.40 8.17 6.18
N ARG A 55 -6.74 9.06 6.92
CA ARG A 55 -7.35 9.81 8.05
C ARG A 55 -8.44 10.78 7.61
N LYS A 56 -8.34 11.28 6.39
CA LYS A 56 -9.37 12.10 5.75
C LYS A 56 -10.36 11.18 5.03
N GLU A 57 -11.61 11.16 5.49
CA GLU A 57 -12.67 10.30 4.96
C GLU A 57 -12.98 10.58 3.48
N GLU A 58 -12.78 11.81 3.01
CA GLU A 58 -12.99 12.20 1.62
C GLU A 58 -11.95 11.62 0.65
N VAL A 59 -10.84 11.09 1.17
CA VAL A 59 -9.79 10.46 0.36
C VAL A 59 -10.05 8.97 0.29
N ALA A 60 -10.54 8.52 -0.86
CA ALA A 60 -10.83 7.11 -1.14
C ALA A 60 -9.54 6.31 -1.40
N LYS A 61 -8.68 6.18 -0.37
CA LYS A 61 -7.42 5.43 -0.42
C LYS A 61 -7.21 4.59 0.83
N ILE A 62 -6.54 3.46 0.66
CA ILE A 62 -6.08 2.58 1.74
C ILE A 62 -4.60 2.29 1.58
N LEU A 63 -3.89 2.12 2.69
CA LEU A 63 -2.50 1.68 2.74
C LEU A 63 -2.47 0.23 3.21
N VAL A 64 -1.85 -0.65 2.44
CA VAL A 64 -1.67 -2.06 2.80
C VAL A 64 -0.19 -2.38 2.88
N CYS A 65 0.24 -2.91 4.02
CA CYS A 65 1.61 -3.30 4.30
C CYS A 65 1.70 -4.77 4.68
N SER A 66 2.80 -5.42 4.31
CA SER A 66 3.10 -6.77 4.76
C SER A 66 3.22 -6.83 6.28
N GLY A 67 2.72 -7.90 6.91
CA GLY A 67 3.02 -8.20 8.31
C GLY A 67 4.45 -8.73 8.50
N ALA A 68 5.07 -9.25 7.44
CA ALA A 68 6.47 -9.67 7.44
C ALA A 68 7.40 -8.48 7.15
N SER A 69 8.52 -8.43 7.86
CA SER A 69 9.57 -7.42 7.68
C SER A 69 10.88 -8.06 7.27
N GLY A 70 11.61 -7.49 6.31
CA GLY A 70 12.97 -7.90 6.00
C GLY A 70 13.47 -7.41 4.65
N VAL A 71 14.79 -7.20 4.52
CA VAL A 71 15.45 -6.67 3.32
C VAL A 71 15.22 -7.54 2.05
N PHE A 72 14.80 -8.80 2.24
CA PHE A 72 14.50 -9.75 1.18
C PHE A 72 13.00 -10.00 0.99
N TYR A 73 12.15 -9.44 1.86
CA TYR A 73 10.70 -9.55 1.79
C TYR A 73 10.16 -8.45 0.88
N LYS A 74 10.07 -8.77 -0.41
CA LYS A 74 9.19 -8.06 -1.32
C LYS A 74 8.00 -8.96 -1.57
N GLU A 75 6.98 -8.86 -0.72
CA GLU A 75 5.65 -9.22 -1.22
C GLU A 75 5.38 -8.32 -2.42
N ALA A 76 5.05 -8.96 -3.54
CA ALA A 76 4.83 -8.24 -4.76
C ALA A 76 3.47 -7.53 -4.61
N GLU A 77 3.32 -6.38 -5.27
CA GLU A 77 2.07 -5.63 -5.32
C GLU A 77 0.79 -6.49 -5.50
N PRO A 78 0.80 -7.59 -6.28
CA PRO A 78 -0.36 -8.48 -6.41
C PRO A 78 -0.84 -9.10 -5.09
N ASP A 79 0.08 -9.51 -4.21
CA ASP A 79 -0.28 -10.15 -2.94
C ASP A 79 -0.96 -9.14 -2.01
N LEU A 80 -0.43 -7.91 -1.97
CA LEU A 80 -0.98 -6.81 -1.19
C LEU A 80 -2.32 -6.32 -1.76
N ARG A 81 -2.48 -6.35 -3.09
CA ARG A 81 -3.75 -6.07 -3.77
C ARG A 81 -4.81 -7.11 -3.45
N GLN A 82 -4.45 -8.40 -3.43
CA GLN A 82 -5.35 -9.47 -3.03
C GLN A 82 -5.85 -9.24 -1.58
N ALA A 83 -4.92 -8.98 -0.65
CA ALA A 83 -5.29 -8.67 0.73
C ALA A 83 -6.19 -7.43 0.84
N ALA A 84 -5.92 -6.39 0.04
CA ALA A 84 -6.76 -5.19 -0.05
C ALA A 84 -8.18 -5.52 -0.49
N ASN A 85 -8.33 -6.32 -1.56
CA ASN A 85 -9.63 -6.74 -2.09
C ASN A 85 -10.40 -7.64 -1.13
N GLU A 86 -9.73 -8.58 -0.45
CA GLU A 86 -10.35 -9.42 0.59
C GLU A 86 -10.92 -8.57 1.73
N TRP A 87 -10.16 -7.56 2.19
CA TRP A 87 -10.62 -6.65 3.23
C TRP A 87 -11.76 -5.75 2.74
N LEU A 88 -11.68 -5.22 1.52
CA LEU A 88 -12.74 -4.40 0.92
C LEU A 88 -14.04 -5.19 0.75
N ALA A 89 -13.98 -6.44 0.31
CA ALA A 89 -15.15 -7.31 0.21
C ALA A 89 -15.89 -7.48 1.55
N GLN A 90 -15.16 -7.48 2.67
CA GLN A 90 -15.73 -7.62 4.01
C GLN A 90 -16.23 -6.30 4.61
N LYS A 91 -15.51 -5.18 4.35
CA LYS A 91 -15.75 -3.90 5.03
C LYS A 91 -16.48 -2.87 4.18
N GLN A 92 -16.33 -2.93 2.87
CA GLN A 92 -16.93 -2.02 1.90
C GLN A 92 -17.42 -2.80 0.66
N PRO A 93 -18.50 -3.60 0.79
CA PRO A 93 -18.99 -4.44 -0.30
C PRO A 93 -19.24 -3.64 -1.58
N GLY A 94 -18.78 -4.17 -2.72
CA GLY A 94 -18.87 -3.49 -4.01
C GLY A 94 -17.74 -2.50 -4.29
N LYS A 95 -16.74 -2.37 -3.42
CA LYS A 95 -15.49 -1.63 -3.70
C LYS A 95 -14.35 -2.59 -4.08
N ALA A 96 -13.38 -2.08 -4.82
CA ALA A 96 -12.15 -2.80 -5.19
C ALA A 96 -10.92 -1.90 -5.06
N ALA A 97 -9.74 -2.50 -4.97
CA ALA A 97 -8.46 -1.81 -5.02
C ALA A 97 -8.14 -1.42 -6.48
N GLY A 98 -7.97 -0.12 -6.72
CA GLY A 98 -7.68 0.48 -8.02
C GLY A 98 -6.17 0.68 -8.27
N GLU A 99 -5.78 1.83 -8.81
CA GLU A 99 -4.37 2.14 -9.05
C GLU A 99 -3.55 2.03 -7.75
N SER A 100 -2.33 1.51 -7.86
CA SER A 100 -1.43 1.32 -6.73
C SER A 100 -0.21 2.23 -6.81
N ASN A 101 0.25 2.69 -5.65
CA ASN A 101 1.44 3.51 -5.50
C ASN A 101 2.36 2.89 -4.44
N ASP A 102 3.63 2.68 -4.80
CA ASP A 102 4.62 2.12 -3.90
C ASP A 102 4.98 3.13 -2.80
N ARG A 103 4.67 2.74 -1.56
CA ARG A 103 4.95 3.49 -0.34
C ARG A 103 5.90 2.73 0.58
N SER A 104 6.60 1.72 0.07
CA SER A 104 7.54 0.91 0.87
C SER A 104 8.67 1.78 1.43
N GLY A 105 8.92 1.64 2.73
CA GLY A 105 9.95 2.37 3.48
C GLY A 105 11.25 1.59 3.64
N THR A 106 12.33 2.27 4.03
CA THR A 106 13.60 1.59 4.37
C THR A 106 13.71 1.22 5.85
N TRP A 107 12.97 1.89 6.74
CA TRP A 107 13.13 1.77 8.18
C TRP A 107 12.54 0.49 8.80
N ASP A 108 11.39 0.02 8.32
CA ASP A 108 10.81 -1.26 8.76
C ASP A 108 11.02 -2.40 7.75
N SER A 109 11.59 -2.09 6.58
CA SER A 109 11.80 -3.02 5.46
C SER A 109 10.52 -3.81 5.11
N LYS A 110 9.35 -3.16 5.24
CA LYS A 110 8.07 -3.74 4.85
C LYS A 110 7.69 -3.27 3.45
N ALA A 111 7.11 -4.17 2.66
CA ALA A 111 6.43 -3.82 1.43
C ALA A 111 5.10 -3.13 1.79
N CYS A 112 4.89 -1.92 1.28
CA CYS A 112 3.66 -1.15 1.50
C CYS A 112 3.18 -0.53 0.18
N TYR A 113 1.91 -0.73 -0.14
CA TYR A 113 1.27 -0.12 -1.30
C TYR A 113 0.02 0.65 -0.86
N GLU A 114 -0.10 1.84 -1.40
CA GLU A 114 -1.32 2.63 -1.33
C GLU A 114 -2.19 2.26 -2.53
N PHE A 115 -3.47 2.00 -2.30
CA PHE A 115 -4.45 1.70 -3.34
C PHE A 115 -5.57 2.74 -3.32
N ASP A 116 -5.98 3.18 -4.49
CA ASP A 116 -7.28 3.84 -4.64
C ASP A 116 -8.42 2.86 -4.35
N VAL A 117 -9.49 3.33 -3.75
CA VAL A 117 -10.72 2.56 -3.53
C VAL A 117 -11.72 2.96 -4.60
N ILE A 118 -12.00 2.04 -5.52
CA ILE A 118 -12.84 2.31 -6.69
C ILE A 118 -14.16 1.55 -6.64
N ASP A 119 -15.16 2.08 -7.34
CA ASP A 119 -16.34 1.33 -7.75
C ASP A 119 -16.04 0.59 -9.05
N PRO A 120 -15.93 -0.75 -9.04
CA PRO A 120 -15.67 -1.52 -10.25
C PRO A 120 -16.80 -1.26 -11.24
N GLN A 121 -16.45 -0.74 -12.41
CA GLN A 121 -17.40 -0.54 -13.50
C GLN A 121 -17.67 -1.89 -14.17
N PRO A 122 -18.93 -2.24 -14.47
CA PRO A 122 -19.22 -3.42 -15.27
C PRO A 122 -18.64 -3.25 -16.68
N ILE A 123 -18.05 -4.31 -17.25
CA ILE A 123 -17.46 -4.30 -18.60
C ILE A 123 -18.57 -4.17 -19.65
N GLY A 124 -19.75 -4.69 -19.32
CA GLY A 124 -20.92 -4.61 -20.17
C GLY A 124 -22.12 -5.30 -19.55
N ALA A 125 -23.24 -5.24 -20.26
CA ALA A 125 -24.42 -6.04 -19.95
C ALA A 125 -25.00 -6.57 -21.27
N TYR A 126 -25.54 -7.78 -21.23
CA TYR A 126 -26.29 -8.35 -22.35
C TYR A 126 -27.67 -8.82 -21.87
N LEU A 127 -28.64 -8.82 -22.80
CA LEU A 127 -29.96 -9.38 -22.54
C LEU A 127 -29.92 -10.88 -22.84
N ASP A 128 -30.22 -11.72 -21.87
CA ASP A 128 -30.45 -13.14 -22.11
C ASP A 128 -31.74 -13.30 -22.90
N GLU A 129 -31.65 -13.70 -24.16
CA GLU A 129 -32.80 -13.82 -25.08
C GLU A 129 -33.77 -14.95 -24.69
N LYS A 130 -33.35 -15.88 -23.82
CA LYS A 130 -34.20 -17.00 -23.37
C LYS A 130 -34.99 -16.65 -22.12
N THR A 131 -34.39 -15.87 -21.22
CA THR A 131 -35.02 -15.51 -19.93
C THR A 131 -35.58 -14.09 -19.92
N GLY A 132 -35.13 -13.22 -20.82
CA GLY A 132 -35.44 -11.80 -20.82
C GLY A 132 -34.72 -11.00 -19.73
N GLU A 133 -33.74 -11.60 -19.05
CA GLU A 133 -33.00 -10.96 -17.96
C GLU A 133 -31.78 -10.21 -18.48
N VAL A 134 -31.49 -9.05 -17.88
CA VAL A 134 -30.26 -8.31 -18.16
C VAL A 134 -29.14 -8.92 -17.32
N VAL A 135 -28.18 -9.55 -17.98
CA VAL A 135 -26.99 -10.12 -17.36
C VAL A 135 -25.88 -9.08 -17.42
N VAL A 136 -25.40 -8.65 -16.25
CA VAL A 136 -24.27 -7.72 -16.13
C VAL A 136 -22.98 -8.54 -16.09
N VAL A 137 -22.05 -8.26 -17.00
CA VAL A 137 -20.73 -8.88 -17.05
C VAL A 137 -19.75 -8.00 -16.27
N GLY A 138 -19.24 -8.52 -15.16
CA GLY A 138 -18.19 -7.87 -14.36
C GLY A 138 -16.83 -8.50 -14.62
N GLU A 139 -15.82 -7.66 -14.84
CA GLU A 139 -14.40 -7.78 -14.45
C GLU A 139 -13.53 -6.72 -15.17
N SER A 140 -13.12 -5.69 -14.46
CA SER A 140 -11.87 -5.01 -14.82
C SER A 140 -11.09 -4.69 -13.55
N HIS A 141 -9.92 -5.35 -13.47
CA HIS A 141 -8.80 -5.21 -12.52
C HIS A 141 -8.84 -6.06 -11.25
#